data_AF-A0A2E1HZP0-F1
#
_entry.id   AF-A0A2E1HZP0-F1
#
_cell.length_a   1.000
_cell.length_b   1.000
_cell.length_c   1.000
_cell.angle_alpha   90.00
_cell.angle_beta   90.00
_cell.angle_gamma   90.00
#
_symmetry.space_group_name_H-M   'P 1'
#
loop_
_entity.id
_entity.type
_entity.pdbx_description
1 polymer ?
#
loop_
_entity_poly.entity_id
_entity_poly.type
_entity_poly.pdbx_seq_one_letter_code
_entity_poly.pdbx_strand_id
1 'polypeptide(L)'
;MLPFETTDMPEEDEEDIDPFAELEIGTSTPSVSKSDPLAAFEEDDDPLSAFTDDDEQDFEDIVISFDDDEAPAIEQTPVGNSAEATYKLLLETVWIDDILDPSEVELLARKRGELGLSFERHLQLVRGIIGG
;
A
#
# COMPACT_ATOMS: atom_id res chain seq x y z
N MET A 1 -43.66 -27.58 8.70
CA MET A 1 -42.26 -28.01 8.53
C MET A 1 -42.02 -28.10 7.05
N LEU A 2 -41.35 -27.10 6.48
CA LEU A 2 -40.87 -27.13 5.10
C LEU A 2 -39.41 -27.60 5.15
N PRO A 3 -39.00 -28.60 4.36
CA PRO A 3 -37.59 -28.92 4.22
C PRO A 3 -36.96 -27.79 3.39
N PHE A 4 -35.97 -27.10 3.94
CA PHE A 4 -35.03 -26.38 3.10
C PHE A 4 -34.26 -27.45 2.32
N GLU A 5 -34.71 -27.69 1.10
CA GLU A 5 -33.97 -28.40 0.07
C GLU A 5 -32.64 -27.67 -0.07
N THR A 6 -31.57 -28.31 0.41
CA THR A 6 -30.20 -27.91 0.13
C THR A 6 -30.04 -28.01 -1.39
N THR A 7 -30.26 -26.89 -2.07
CA THR A 7 -29.79 -26.71 -3.44
C THR A 7 -28.32 -27.08 -3.41
N ASP A 8 -28.01 -28.13 -4.16
CA ASP A 8 -26.67 -28.64 -4.44
C ASP A 8 -25.87 -27.48 -5.03
N MET A 9 -25.27 -26.69 -4.14
CA MET A 9 -24.25 -25.71 -4.49
C MET A 9 -22.98 -26.56 -4.58
N PRO A 10 -22.27 -26.57 -5.71
CA PRO A 10 -21.01 -27.29 -5.76
C PRO A 10 -20.15 -26.76 -4.61
N GLU A 11 -19.69 -27.67 -3.75
CA GLU A 11 -18.58 -27.42 -2.83
C GLU A 11 -17.36 -27.16 -3.72
N GLU A 12 -17.26 -25.95 -4.27
CA GLU A 12 -16.00 -25.45 -4.82
C GLU A 12 -15.17 -25.06 -3.60
N ASP A 13 -14.07 -25.78 -3.41
CA ASP A 13 -13.11 -25.61 -2.33
C ASP A 13 -12.68 -24.12 -2.23
N GLU A 14 -13.35 -23.34 -1.37
CA GLU A 14 -13.06 -21.92 -1.11
C GLU A 14 -11.65 -21.69 -0.54
N GLU A 15 -10.94 -22.77 -0.20
CA GLU A 15 -9.59 -22.77 0.37
C GLU A 15 -8.48 -22.77 -0.71
N ASP A 16 -8.80 -23.04 -1.98
CA ASP A 16 -7.84 -23.12 -3.10
C ASP A 16 -8.03 -22.05 -4.19
N ILE A 17 -8.97 -21.12 -4.00
CA ILE A 17 -9.16 -19.99 -4.94
C ILE A 17 -8.04 -18.98 -4.72
N ASP A 18 -6.97 -19.09 -5.50
CA ASP A 18 -5.92 -18.08 -5.54
C ASP A 18 -6.51 -16.72 -5.97
N PRO A 19 -6.52 -15.71 -5.09
CA PRO A 19 -7.10 -14.40 -5.39
C PRO A 19 -6.38 -13.68 -6.55
N PHE A 20 -5.20 -14.15 -6.95
CA PHE A 20 -4.44 -13.63 -8.07
C PHE A 20 -4.60 -14.45 -9.36
N ALA A 21 -5.34 -15.57 -9.35
CA ALA A 21 -5.55 -16.39 -10.55
C ALA A 21 -6.27 -15.65 -11.69
N GLU A 22 -7.24 -14.79 -11.35
CA GLU A 22 -7.94 -13.95 -12.34
C GLU A 22 -7.04 -12.86 -12.95
N LEU A 23 -5.98 -12.46 -12.23
CA LEU A 23 -5.08 -11.39 -12.67
C LEU A 23 -4.06 -11.87 -13.72
N GLU A 24 -3.98 -13.19 -13.99
CA GLU A 24 -3.05 -13.81 -14.95
C GLU A 24 -1.57 -13.39 -14.78
N ILE A 25 -1.17 -12.92 -13.60
CA ILE A 25 0.19 -12.46 -13.30
C ILE A 25 1.09 -13.70 -13.13
N GLY A 26 1.53 -14.29 -14.23
CA GLY A 26 2.63 -15.26 -14.24
C GLY A 26 2.47 -16.49 -15.12
N THR A 27 1.31 -16.74 -15.74
CA THR A 27 1.08 -17.96 -16.55
C THR A 27 0.84 -17.71 -18.04
N SER A 28 0.52 -16.47 -18.43
CA SER A 28 0.49 -16.09 -19.85
C SER A 28 1.88 -15.65 -20.30
N THR A 29 2.76 -16.60 -20.68
CA THR A 29 3.74 -16.26 -21.71
C THR A 29 2.93 -15.93 -22.96
N PRO A 30 2.91 -14.70 -23.46
CA PRO A 30 2.24 -14.45 -24.72
C PRO A 30 2.96 -15.33 -25.74
N SER A 31 2.24 -16.29 -26.32
CA SER A 31 2.62 -16.80 -27.63
C SER A 31 2.49 -15.60 -28.56
N VAL A 32 3.56 -14.80 -28.63
CA VAL A 32 3.76 -13.70 -29.55
C VAL A 32 3.73 -14.32 -30.94
N SER A 33 2.53 -14.46 -31.47
CA SER A 33 2.27 -14.70 -32.87
C SER A 33 2.75 -13.47 -33.60
N LYS A 34 4.05 -13.43 -33.94
CA LYS A 34 4.70 -12.67 -35.03
C LYS A 34 4.13 -11.28 -35.42
N SER A 35 3.57 -10.53 -34.51
CA SER A 35 3.28 -9.12 -34.68
C SER A 35 3.75 -8.44 -33.42
N ASP A 36 4.89 -7.77 -33.55
CA ASP A 36 5.43 -6.89 -32.53
C ASP A 36 4.33 -5.89 -32.11
N PRO A 37 3.89 -5.88 -30.83
CA PRO A 37 2.89 -4.93 -30.36
C PRO A 37 3.39 -3.48 -30.38
N LEU A 38 4.70 -3.26 -30.57
CA LEU A 38 5.27 -1.93 -30.79
C LEU A 38 5.12 -1.45 -32.24
N ALA A 39 4.94 -2.34 -33.21
CA ALA A 39 4.79 -1.97 -34.61
C ALA A 39 3.47 -1.22 -34.88
N ALA A 40 2.45 -1.40 -34.03
CA ALA A 40 1.20 -0.65 -34.10
C ALA A 40 1.37 0.84 -33.73
N PHE A 41 2.50 1.21 -33.12
CA PHE A 41 2.86 2.60 -32.81
C PHE A 41 3.83 3.20 -33.84
N GLU A 42 4.37 2.38 -34.77
CA GLU A 42 5.28 2.85 -35.83
C GLU A 42 4.53 3.18 -37.13
N GLU A 43 3.27 2.76 -37.30
CA GLU A 43 2.48 3.04 -38.51
C GLU A 43 1.76 4.41 -38.41
N ASP A 44 2.54 5.47 -38.68
CA ASP A 44 2.16 6.73 -39.37
C ASP A 44 0.89 7.50 -38.96
N ASP A 45 0.48 7.47 -37.69
CA ASP A 45 -0.45 8.48 -37.14
C ASP A 45 0.00 8.86 -35.74
N ASP A 46 0.99 9.76 -35.65
CA ASP A 46 1.46 10.30 -34.38
C ASP A 46 0.28 11.03 -33.69
N PRO A 47 -0.29 10.50 -32.60
CA PRO A 47 -1.41 11.10 -31.91
C PRO A 47 -1.03 12.44 -31.25
N LEU A 48 0.26 12.78 -31.19
CA LEU A 48 0.76 14.08 -30.73
C LEU A 48 0.69 15.16 -31.81
N SER A 49 0.51 14.80 -33.08
CA SER A 49 0.31 15.77 -34.18
C SER A 49 -0.91 16.66 -33.93
N ALA A 50 -1.96 16.11 -33.34
CA ALA A 50 -3.19 16.84 -32.99
C ALA A 50 -2.98 17.90 -31.89
N PHE A 51 -1.87 17.83 -31.14
CA PHE A 51 -1.48 18.85 -30.16
C PHE A 51 -0.53 19.90 -30.75
N THR A 52 -0.09 19.73 -31.99
CA THR A 52 0.92 20.60 -32.63
C THR A 52 0.32 21.50 -33.72
N ASP A 53 -0.97 21.33 -34.07
CA ASP A 53 -1.66 22.21 -35.02
C ASP A 53 -2.14 23.48 -34.29
N ASP A 54 -1.34 24.53 -34.47
CA ASP A 54 -1.64 25.96 -34.46
C ASP A 54 -3.06 26.40 -34.06
N ASP A 55 -3.40 26.27 -32.78
CA ASP A 55 -4.36 27.16 -32.13
C ASP A 55 -3.64 27.81 -30.95
N GLU A 56 -3.40 29.12 -31.10
CA GLU A 56 -2.91 30.07 -30.08
C GLU A 56 -3.88 30.17 -28.88
N GLN A 57 -4.21 29.05 -28.24
CA GLN A 57 -4.81 29.09 -26.93
C GLN A 57 -3.69 29.34 -25.93
N ASP A 58 -3.67 30.56 -25.39
CA ASP A 58 -2.95 30.94 -24.18
C ASP A 58 -3.27 29.92 -23.06
N PHE A 59 -2.54 28.81 -23.04
CA PHE A 59 -2.32 28.06 -21.82
C PHE A 59 -1.38 28.96 -21.01
N GLU A 60 -1.98 29.87 -20.23
CA GLU A 60 -1.29 30.44 -19.09
C GLU A 60 -0.80 29.25 -18.27
N ASP A 61 0.49 28.96 -18.39
CA ASP A 61 1.20 27.96 -17.63
C ASP A 61 1.02 28.36 -16.16
N ILE A 62 -0.07 27.86 -15.55
CA ILE A 62 -0.39 28.05 -14.14
C ILE A 62 0.63 27.19 -13.41
N VAL A 63 1.83 27.75 -13.28
CA VAL A 63 2.82 27.31 -12.32
C VAL A 63 2.16 27.55 -10.97
N ILE A 64 1.52 26.52 -10.43
CA ILE A 64 1.13 26.47 -9.03
C ILE A 64 2.42 26.43 -8.23
N SER A 65 3.06 27.60 -8.08
CA SER A 65 4.06 27.83 -7.08
C SER A 65 3.34 27.80 -5.75
N PHE A 66 3.49 26.70 -5.02
CA PHE A 66 3.17 26.67 -3.61
C PHE A 66 4.12 27.66 -2.94
N ASP A 67 3.62 28.85 -2.62
CA ASP A 67 4.30 29.78 -1.74
C ASP A 67 4.41 29.09 -0.37
N ASP A 68 5.64 28.86 0.11
CA ASP A 68 5.93 28.11 1.34
C ASP A 68 5.32 28.78 2.60
N ASP A 69 4.76 29.99 2.44
CA ASP A 69 4.16 30.82 3.49
C ASP A 69 2.74 30.38 3.92
N GLU A 70 2.02 29.59 3.12
CA GLU A 70 0.65 29.11 3.43
C GLU A 70 0.56 27.60 3.71
N ALA A 71 1.67 27.00 4.14
CA ALA A 71 1.61 25.72 4.85
C ALA A 71 1.53 26.02 6.36
N PRO A 72 0.56 25.43 7.11
CA PRO A 72 0.62 25.50 8.57
C PRO A 72 1.98 24.92 8.99
N ALA A 73 2.79 25.72 9.67
CA ALA A 73 4.08 25.29 10.18
C ALA A 73 3.90 24.00 10.98
N ILE A 74 4.32 22.88 10.38
CA ILE A 74 4.44 21.64 11.13
C ILE A 74 5.60 21.91 12.07
N GLU A 75 5.29 22.25 13.32
CA GLU A 75 6.29 22.31 14.37
C GLU A 75 6.97 20.94 14.41
N GLN A 76 8.12 20.84 13.76
CA GLN A 76 9.01 19.71 13.89
C GLN A 76 9.57 19.76 15.32
N THR A 77 8.76 19.26 16.25
CA THR A 77 9.30 18.70 17.48
C THR A 77 10.43 17.75 17.08
N PRO A 78 11.56 17.79 17.81
CA PRO A 78 12.82 17.26 17.31
C PRO A 78 12.65 15.84 16.77
N VAL A 79 13.36 15.58 15.67
CA VAL A 79 13.43 14.36 14.84
C VAL A 79 13.75 13.06 15.63
N GLY A 80 13.74 13.08 16.97
CA GLY A 80 13.94 11.93 17.85
C GLY A 80 12.72 11.02 18.05
N ASN A 81 11.52 11.41 17.60
CA ASN A 81 10.29 10.65 17.89
C ASN A 81 9.78 9.80 16.72
N SER A 82 10.40 9.86 15.53
CA SER A 82 9.92 9.12 14.35
C SER A 82 10.03 7.60 14.54
N ALA A 83 11.17 7.13 15.05
CA ALA A 83 11.40 5.72 15.36
C ALA A 83 10.42 5.19 16.42
N GLU A 84 10.17 5.99 17.47
CA GLU A 84 9.19 5.64 18.50
C GLU A 84 7.77 5.63 17.97
N ALA A 85 7.40 6.60 17.12
CA ALA A 85 6.10 6.65 16.48
C ALA A 85 5.87 5.43 15.58
N THR A 86 6.86 5.05 14.77
CA THR A 86 6.79 3.82 13.96
C THR A 86 6.64 2.58 14.83
N TYR A 87 7.41 2.48 15.91
CA TYR A 87 7.33 1.34 16.82
C TYR A 87 5.98 1.30 17.57
N LYS A 88 5.44 2.46 17.94
CA LYS A 88 4.13 2.59 18.58
C LYS A 88 3.00 2.18 17.64
N LEU A 89 3.01 2.66 16.40
CA LEU A 89 2.06 2.24 15.37
C LEU A 89 2.08 0.73 15.19
N LEU A 90 3.28 0.13 15.14
CA LEU A 90 3.41 -1.33 15.09
C LEU A 90 2.80 -1.98 16.32
N LEU A 91 3.18 -1.53 17.52
CA LEU A 91 2.70 -2.05 18.80
C LEU A 91 1.16 -2.01 18.90
N GLU A 92 0.52 -0.96 18.39
CA GLU A 92 -0.94 -0.83 18.33
C GLU A 92 -1.60 -1.84 17.38
N THR A 93 -0.91 -2.25 16.30
CA THR A 93 -1.47 -3.24 15.35
C THR A 93 -1.37 -4.68 15.85
N VAL A 94 -0.34 -5.01 16.61
CA VAL A 94 -0.10 -6.37 17.14
C VAL A 94 -0.75 -6.59 18.50
N TRP A 95 -1.07 -5.54 19.27
CA TRP A 95 -1.74 -5.68 20.55
C TRP A 95 -3.25 -5.95 20.38
N ILE A 96 -3.68 -7.22 20.47
CA ILE A 96 -5.08 -7.62 20.29
C ILE A 96 -5.55 -8.43 21.51
N ASP A 97 -6.68 -8.02 22.11
CA ASP A 97 -7.33 -8.72 23.24
C ASP A 97 -6.41 -9.03 24.44
N ASP A 98 -5.49 -8.10 24.76
CA ASP A 98 -4.47 -8.24 25.81
C ASP A 98 -3.55 -9.46 25.65
N ILE A 99 -3.46 -10.01 24.43
CA ILE A 99 -2.63 -11.15 24.06
C ILE A 99 -1.63 -10.71 22.99
N LEU A 100 -0.43 -11.29 23.05
CA LEU A 100 0.61 -11.14 22.03
C LEU A 100 1.18 -12.52 21.71
N ASP A 101 1.20 -12.86 20.43
CA ASP A 101 1.71 -14.15 19.99
C ASP A 101 3.26 -14.17 19.99
N PRO A 102 3.89 -15.37 20.10
CA PRO A 102 5.36 -15.47 20.13
C PRO A 102 6.04 -14.82 18.92
N SER A 103 5.45 -14.97 17.73
CA SER A 103 5.96 -14.39 16.49
C SER A 103 5.90 -12.86 16.49
N GLU A 104 4.87 -12.28 17.10
CA GLU A 104 4.67 -10.83 17.22
C GLU A 104 5.67 -10.23 18.20
N VAL A 105 5.91 -10.91 19.32
CA VAL A 105 6.97 -10.56 20.27
C VAL A 105 8.34 -10.57 19.60
N GLU A 106 8.63 -11.56 18.77
CA GLU A 106 9.89 -11.64 18.02
C GLU A 106 10.02 -10.51 17.00
N LEU A 107 8.94 -10.22 16.28
CA LEU A 107 8.86 -9.11 15.33
C LEU A 107 9.09 -7.75 16.03
N LEU A 108 8.47 -7.53 17.20
CA LEU A 108 8.70 -6.34 18.00
C LEU A 108 10.13 -6.27 18.53
N ALA A 109 10.69 -7.38 19.01
CA ALA A 109 12.08 -7.42 19.46
C ALA A 109 13.07 -7.06 18.33
N ARG A 110 12.82 -7.57 17.12
CA ARG A 110 13.57 -7.23 15.92
C ARG A 110 13.41 -5.76 15.56
N LYS A 111 12.17 -5.26 15.48
CA LYS A 111 11.89 -3.88 15.09
C LYS A 111 12.45 -2.89 16.11
N ARG A 112 12.38 -3.22 17.39
CA ARG A 112 13.01 -2.46 18.48
C ARG A 112 14.53 -2.34 18.26
N GLY A 113 15.19 -3.43 17.89
CA GLY A 113 16.62 -3.46 17.57
C GLY A 113 16.97 -2.64 16.33
N GLU A 114 16.18 -2.75 15.26
CA GLU A 114 16.35 -1.94 14.04
C GLU A 114 16.22 -0.43 14.30
N LEU A 115 15.29 -0.05 15.17
CA LEU A 115 15.00 1.34 15.51
C LEU A 115 15.88 1.89 16.65
N GLY A 116 16.76 1.09 17.22
CA GLY A 116 17.65 1.50 18.32
C GLY A 116 16.94 1.79 19.64
N LEU A 117 15.76 1.21 19.85
CA LEU A 117 14.95 1.43 21.06
C LEU A 117 15.44 0.55 22.21
N SER A 118 15.52 1.14 23.41
CA SER A 118 15.83 0.37 24.62
C SER A 118 14.62 -0.49 25.05
N PHE A 119 14.90 -1.58 25.76
CA PHE A 119 13.83 -2.43 26.31
C PHE A 119 12.94 -1.67 27.29
N GLU A 120 13.52 -0.78 28.10
CA GLU A 120 12.77 0.10 29.00
C GLU A 120 11.79 1.00 28.24
N ARG A 121 12.23 1.55 27.10
CA ARG A 121 11.36 2.39 26.27
C ARG A 121 10.20 1.60 25.68
N HIS A 122 10.44 0.36 25.25
CA HIS A 122 9.37 -0.54 24.83
C HIS A 122 8.34 -0.76 25.95
N LEU A 123 8.76 -1.02 27.19
CA LEU A 123 7.83 -1.19 28.31
C LEU A 123 7.02 0.08 28.63
N GLN A 124 7.63 1.26 28.50
CA GLN A 124 6.90 2.52 28.64
C GLN A 124 5.80 2.66 27.58
N LEU A 125 6.08 2.28 26.33
CA LEU A 125 5.10 2.33 25.24
C LEU A 125 3.98 1.29 25.45
N VAL A 126 4.34 0.06 25.81
CA VAL A 126 3.38 -1.01 26.15
C VAL A 126 2.45 -0.57 27.29
N ARG A 127 3.01 -0.01 28.36
CA ARG A 127 2.22 0.52 29.47
C ARG A 127 1.30 1.66 29.05
N GLY A 128 1.72 2.49 28.10
CA GLY A 128 0.90 3.56 27.55
C GLY A 128 -0.31 3.08 26.75
N ILE A 129 -0.21 1.90 26.13
CA ILE A 129 -1.31 1.28 25.37
C ILE A 129 -2.27 0.52 26.29
N ILE A 130 -1.74 -0.23 27.27
CA ILE A 130 -2.54 -1.08 28.18
C ILE A 130 -3.16 -0.27 29.33
N GLY A 131 -2.47 0.76 29.81
CA GLY A 131 -2.85 1.53 30.99
C GLY A 131 -3.63 2.81 30.70
N GLY A 132 -4.22 2.92 29.50
CA GLY A 132 -5.07 4.02 29.07
C GLY A 132 -6.47 3.98 29.69
#